data_AF-X0HZ13-F1
#
_entry.id   AF-X0HZ13-F1
#
_cell.length_a   1.000
_cell.length_b   1.000
_cell.length_c   1.000
_cell.angle_alpha   90.00
_cell.angle_beta   90.00
_cell.angle_gamma   90.00
#
_symmetry.space_group_name_H-M   'P 1'
#
loop_
_entity.id
_entity.type
_entity.pdbx_description
1 polymer ?
#
loop_
_entity_poly.entity_id
_entity_poly.type
_entity_poly.pdbx_seq_one_letter_code
_entity_poly.pdbx_strand_id
1 'polypeptide(L)'
;MPSNEKQLNETMSGQELKNELAQEVEKFKQSGDSLGFACSAHKHIVYPGGTDLTGYIKWAFKPKCDCGAVNTPILVQRISRQWIGNALHVKTWTKNKEGEWINEEGNEWPEYSKKLYFKLAT
;
A
#
# COMPACT_ATOMS: atom_id res chain seq x y z
N MET A 1 -39.49 17.58 -9.91
CA MET A 1 -38.98 18.02 -8.59
C MET A 1 -37.55 17.52 -8.48
N PRO A 2 -36.56 18.41 -8.35
CA PRO A 2 -35.16 18.05 -8.44
C PRO A 2 -34.60 17.56 -7.10
N SER A 3 -33.37 17.03 -7.17
CA SER A 3 -32.37 16.98 -6.09
C SER A 3 -32.39 15.76 -5.16
N ASN A 4 -31.56 14.76 -5.50
CA ASN A 4 -30.50 14.31 -4.59
C ASN A 4 -29.52 13.29 -5.23
N GLU A 5 -29.22 13.41 -6.52
CA GLU A 5 -27.89 13.01 -7.00
C GLU A 5 -26.86 14.07 -6.54
N LYS A 6 -26.76 14.25 -5.22
CA LYS A 6 -25.56 14.82 -4.63
C LYS A 6 -24.48 13.80 -4.90
N GLN A 7 -23.73 14.05 -5.96
CA GLN A 7 -22.36 13.59 -6.14
C GLN A 7 -21.69 13.56 -4.77
N LEU A 8 -21.52 12.36 -4.22
CA LEU A 8 -20.53 12.07 -3.19
C LEU A 8 -19.15 12.17 -3.85
N ASN A 9 -18.81 13.37 -4.33
CA ASN A 9 -17.44 13.82 -4.40
C ASN A 9 -17.11 14.46 -3.05
N GLU A 10 -17.34 13.72 -1.96
CA GLU A 10 -16.68 14.03 -0.71
C GLU A 10 -15.20 13.76 -0.97
N THR A 11 -14.48 14.83 -1.26
CA THR A 11 -13.02 14.80 -1.29
C THR A 11 -12.61 14.48 0.13
N MET A 12 -12.41 13.19 0.42
CA MET A 12 -11.86 12.73 1.70
C MET A 12 -10.68 13.63 2.05
N SER A 13 -10.65 14.12 3.28
CA SER A 13 -9.53 14.92 3.75
C SER A 13 -8.24 14.10 3.70
N GLY A 14 -7.11 14.76 3.45
CA GLY A 14 -5.80 14.09 3.46
C GLY A 14 -5.50 13.34 4.77
N GLN A 15 -6.17 13.69 5.87
CA GLN A 15 -6.06 12.99 7.16
C GLN A 15 -6.89 11.69 7.20
N GLU A 16 -8.12 11.70 6.70
CA GLU A 16 -8.94 10.47 6.60
C GLU A 16 -8.27 9.44 5.70
N LEU A 17 -7.69 9.89 4.59
CA LEU A 17 -6.97 9.02 3.67
C LEU A 17 -5.73 8.39 4.32
N LYS A 18 -5.00 9.13 5.15
CA LYS A 18 -3.88 8.57 5.93
C LYS A 18 -4.35 7.49 6.92
N ASN A 19 -5.49 7.71 7.56
CA ASN A 19 -6.05 6.75 8.52
C ASN A 19 -6.48 5.45 7.82
N GLU A 20 -7.14 5.53 6.66
CA GLU A 20 -7.51 4.34 5.88
C GLU A 20 -6.28 3.53 5.43
N LEU A 21 -5.26 4.22 4.93
CA LEU A 21 -3.99 3.57 4.55
C LEU A 21 -3.33 2.89 5.74
N ALA A 22 -3.34 3.51 6.91
CA ALA A 22 -2.81 2.92 8.13
C ALA A 22 -3.60 1.68 8.57
N GLN A 23 -4.94 1.73 8.50
CA GLN A 23 -5.80 0.58 8.82
C GLN A 23 -5.58 -0.60 7.86
N GLU A 24 -5.43 -0.33 6.56
CA GLU A 24 -5.14 -1.38 5.56
C GLU A 24 -3.80 -2.07 5.86
N VAL A 25 -2.77 -1.28 6.21
CA VAL A 25 -1.45 -1.78 6.61
C VAL A 25 -1.53 -2.63 7.89
N GLU A 26 -2.26 -2.17 8.91
CA GLU A 26 -2.42 -2.91 10.17
C GLU A 26 -3.11 -4.27 9.95
N LYS A 27 -4.17 -4.30 9.15
CA LYS A 27 -4.90 -5.53 8.80
C LYS A 27 -3.98 -6.60 8.21
N PHE A 28 -3.15 -6.22 7.24
CA PHE A 28 -2.28 -7.19 6.56
C PHE A 28 -1.06 -7.59 7.41
N LYS A 29 -0.57 -6.70 8.28
CA LYS A 29 0.43 -7.08 9.29
C LYS A 29 -0.09 -8.10 10.29
N GLN A 30 -1.31 -7.91 10.79
CA GLN A 30 -1.94 -8.89 11.69
C GLN A 30 -2.10 -10.25 11.01
N SER A 31 -2.22 -10.26 9.68
CA SER A 31 -2.26 -11.48 8.86
C SER A 31 -0.88 -12.11 8.61
N GLY A 32 0.21 -11.47 9.03
CA GLY A 32 1.58 -11.94 8.83
C GLY A 32 2.13 -11.70 7.42
N ASP A 33 1.48 -10.85 6.62
CA ASP A 33 1.91 -10.58 5.25
C ASP A 33 3.12 -9.65 5.19
N SER A 34 3.98 -9.85 4.20
CA SER A 34 4.97 -8.82 3.83
C SER A 34 4.30 -7.75 2.99
N LEU A 35 4.67 -6.49 3.24
CA LEU A 35 4.05 -5.34 2.62
C LEU A 35 5.03 -4.60 1.73
N GLY A 36 4.58 -4.25 0.52
CA GLY A 36 5.33 -3.48 -0.47
C GLY A 36 4.67 -2.11 -0.68
N PHE A 37 5.46 -1.05 -0.54
CA PHE A 37 5.01 0.34 -0.63
C PHE A 37 5.57 1.02 -1.88
N ALA A 38 4.84 2.00 -2.40
CA ALA A 38 5.32 2.78 -3.53
C ALA A 38 6.43 3.75 -3.12
N CYS A 39 7.50 3.79 -3.92
CA CYS A 39 8.48 4.87 -3.83
C CYS A 39 7.91 6.17 -4.44
N SER A 40 8.19 7.31 -3.81
CA SER A 40 7.70 8.62 -4.29
C SER A 40 8.39 9.11 -5.56
N ALA A 41 9.62 8.68 -5.84
CA ALA A 41 10.42 9.18 -6.95
C ALA A 41 10.56 8.21 -8.13
N HIS A 42 10.41 6.89 -7.92
CA HIS A 42 10.67 5.89 -8.94
C HIS A 42 9.57 4.80 -8.98
N LYS A 43 9.39 4.17 -10.14
CA LYS A 43 8.41 3.08 -10.37
C LYS A 43 8.89 1.73 -9.82
N HIS A 44 9.19 1.65 -8.52
CA HIS A 44 9.50 0.39 -7.85
C HIS A 44 8.84 0.28 -6.46
N ILE A 45 8.76 -0.96 -5.99
CA ILE A 45 8.14 -1.31 -4.72
C ILE A 45 9.25 -1.43 -3.67
N VAL A 46 9.05 -0.75 -2.54
CA VAL A 46 9.95 -0.80 -1.39
C VAL A 46 9.34 -1.70 -0.33
N TYR A 47 10.08 -2.71 0.08
CA TYR A 47 9.69 -3.60 1.16
C TYR A 47 10.42 -3.14 2.43
N PRO A 48 9.69 -2.68 3.47
CA PRO A 48 10.25 -2.55 4.80
C PRO A 48 10.79 -3.93 5.17
N GLY A 49 12.09 -4.08 5.30
CA GLY A 49 12.67 -5.35 5.71
C GLY A 49 12.00 -5.82 7.01
N GLY A 50 11.79 -7.14 7.13
CA GLY A 50 11.20 -7.78 8.29
C GLY A 50 9.71 -8.09 8.12
N THR A 51 9.35 -9.37 8.27
CA THR A 51 7.98 -9.80 8.59
C THR A 51 7.61 -9.46 10.05
N ASP A 52 8.51 -8.84 10.80
CA ASP A 52 8.41 -8.58 12.22
C ASP A 52 8.28 -7.07 12.54
N LEU A 53 7.70 -6.80 13.72
CA LEU A 53 7.40 -5.44 14.19
C LEU A 53 8.66 -4.54 14.23
N THR A 54 9.82 -5.11 14.54
CA THR A 54 11.09 -4.39 14.64
C THR A 54 11.59 -3.91 13.27
N GLY A 55 11.47 -4.75 12.22
CA GLY A 55 11.81 -4.36 10.85
C GLY A 55 10.93 -3.21 10.34
N TYR A 56 9.63 -3.30 10.61
CA TYR A 56 8.69 -2.21 10.29
C TYR A 56 9.00 -0.92 11.05
N ILE A 57 9.24 -0.97 12.38
CA ILE A 57 9.51 0.23 13.17
C ILE A 57 10.80 0.91 12.70
N LYS A 58 11.87 0.15 12.46
CA LYS A 58 13.14 0.70 11.91
C LYS A 58 12.91 1.38 10.56
N TRP A 59 12.10 0.77 9.69
CA TRP A 59 11.72 1.37 8.42
C TRP A 59 10.85 2.61 8.58
N ALA A 60 9.87 2.62 9.49
CA ALA A 60 8.99 3.76 9.73
C ALA A 60 9.76 5.02 10.19
N PHE A 61 10.85 4.84 10.94
CA PHE A 61 11.73 5.94 11.34
C PHE A 61 12.66 6.44 10.23
N LYS A 62 13.04 5.60 9.27
CA LYS A 62 13.88 5.97 8.12
C LYS A 62 13.46 5.18 6.88
N PRO A 63 12.37 5.60 6.19
CA PRO A 63 11.93 4.96 4.96
C PRO A 63 12.92 5.27 3.84
N LYS A 64 13.98 4.47 3.75
CA LYS A 64 14.98 4.62 2.69
C LYS A 64 14.56 3.76 1.51
N CYS A 65 14.32 4.43 0.40
CA CYS A 65 14.53 3.82 -0.90
C CYS A 65 16.03 3.83 -1.22
N ASP A 66 16.57 2.75 -1.78
CA ASP A 66 17.97 2.72 -2.28
C ASP A 66 18.22 3.75 -3.40
N CYS A 67 17.14 4.29 -3.96
CA CYS A 67 17.14 5.36 -4.93
C CYS A 67 17.21 6.79 -4.33
N GLY A 68 17.34 6.93 -3.01
CA GLY A 68 17.48 8.23 -2.32
C GLY A 68 16.18 9.00 -2.05
N ALA A 69 15.02 8.45 -2.44
CA ALA A 69 13.71 9.07 -2.22
C ALA A 69 13.04 8.62 -0.91
N VAL A 70 12.11 9.45 -0.42
CA VAL A 70 11.26 9.15 0.74
C VAL A 70 10.20 8.13 0.32
N ASN A 71 10.01 7.03 1.06
CA ASN A 71 8.92 6.11 0.74
C ASN A 71 7.57 6.76 1.04
N THR A 72 6.58 6.49 0.19
CA THR A 72 5.21 6.90 0.46
C THR A 72 4.55 5.89 1.41
N PRO A 73 3.53 6.30 2.20
CA PRO A 73 2.71 5.35 2.96
C PRO A 73 1.75 4.54 2.06
N ILE A 74 1.87 4.66 0.73
CA ILE A 74 0.95 4.05 -0.22
C ILE A 74 1.32 2.58 -0.38
N LEU A 75 0.48 1.71 0.18
CA LEU A 75 0.62 0.27 0.04
C LEU A 75 0.19 -0.15 -1.37
N VAL A 76 1.04 -0.91 -2.05
CA VAL A 76 0.79 -1.35 -3.45
C VAL A 76 0.93 -2.84 -3.65
N GLN A 77 1.57 -3.54 -2.71
CA GLN A 77 1.71 -4.99 -2.76
C GLN A 77 1.60 -5.61 -1.37
N ARG A 78 1.02 -6.81 -1.31
CA ARG A 78 1.12 -7.70 -0.15
C ARG A 78 1.50 -9.10 -0.61
N ILE A 79 2.33 -9.76 0.19
CA ILE A 79 2.79 -11.13 -0.06
C ILE A 79 2.42 -11.96 1.15
N SER A 80 1.47 -12.88 0.96
CA SER A 80 1.06 -13.83 1.96
C SER A 80 1.84 -15.13 1.82
N ARG A 81 2.36 -15.64 2.94
CA ARG A 81 3.17 -16.85 3.00
C ARG A 81 2.56 -17.80 4.02
N GLN A 82 2.05 -18.93 3.54
CA GLN A 82 1.40 -19.92 4.39
C GLN A 82 2.06 -21.29 4.19
N TRP A 83 2.45 -21.91 5.29
CA TRP A 83 2.86 -23.31 5.29
C TRP A 83 1.62 -24.19 5.31
N ILE A 84 1.47 -25.06 4.30
CA ILE A 84 0.44 -26.10 4.24
C ILE A 84 1.18 -27.43 4.23
N GLY A 85 1.23 -28.09 5.39
CA GLY A 85 2.14 -29.22 5.60
C GLY A 85 3.60 -28.77 5.45
N ASN A 86 4.34 -29.42 4.55
CA ASN A 86 5.75 -29.12 4.27
C ASN A 86 5.93 -28.21 3.04
N ALA A 87 4.85 -27.68 2.46
CA ALA A 87 4.89 -26.81 1.31
C ALA A 87 4.66 -25.34 1.72
N LEU A 88 5.54 -24.46 1.27
CA LEU A 88 5.35 -23.02 1.39
C LEU A 88 4.51 -22.52 0.21
N HIS A 89 3.31 -22.05 0.49
CA HIS A 89 2.45 -21.37 -0.48
C HIS A 89 2.64 -19.86 -0.38
N VAL A 90 3.01 -19.25 -1.50
CA VAL A 90 3.17 -17.80 -1.62
C VAL A 90 2.07 -17.26 -2.52
N LYS A 91 1.32 -16.27 -2.03
CA LYS A 91 0.34 -15.53 -2.82
C LYS A 91 0.72 -14.05 -2.82
N THR A 92 0.91 -13.49 -4.01
CA THR A 92 1.22 -12.08 -4.19
C THR A 92 -0.03 -11.37 -4.69
N TRP A 93 -0.41 -10.30 -3.99
CA TRP A 93 -1.46 -9.40 -4.44
C TRP A 93 -0.84 -8.04 -4.71
N THR A 94 -1.17 -7.46 -5.85
CA THR A 94 -0.73 -6.12 -6.24
C THR A 94 -1.94 -5.24 -6.51
N LYS A 95 -1.83 -3.93 -6.31
CA LYS A 95 -2.87 -2.98 -6.70
C LYS A 95 -2.89 -2.79 -8.23
N ASN A 96 -4.07 -2.76 -8.84
CA ASN A 96 -4.21 -2.27 -10.23
C ASN A 96 -4.21 -0.72 -10.26
N LYS A 97 -4.44 -0.12 -11.43
CA LYS A 97 -4.48 1.35 -11.60
C LYS A 97 -5.68 2.03 -10.93
N GLU A 98 -6.71 1.27 -10.59
CA GLU A 98 -7.90 1.69 -9.85
C GLU A 98 -7.71 1.60 -8.33
N GLY A 99 -6.73 0.82 -7.86
CA GLY A 99 -6.48 0.61 -6.44
C GLY A 99 -7.16 -0.65 -5.87
N GLU A 100 -7.55 -1.59 -6.71
CA GLU A 100 -8.11 -2.88 -6.34
C GLU A 100 -7.00 -3.93 -6.18
N TRP A 101 -7.19 -4.87 -5.26
CA TRP A 101 -6.26 -5.97 -5.03
C TRP A 101 -6.49 -7.09 -6.06
N ILE A 102 -5.51 -7.33 -6.92
CA ILE A 102 -5.48 -8.43 -7.89
C ILE A 102 -4.44 -9.48 -7.46
N ASN A 103 -4.77 -10.76 -7.57
CA ASN A 103 -3.91 -11.87 -7.12
C ASN A 103 -2.83 -12.21 -8.15
N GLU A 104 -2.01 -11.22 -8.47
CA GLU A 104 -0.91 -11.34 -9.41
C GLU A 104 0.19 -10.32 -9.10
N GLU A 105 1.38 -10.55 -9.65
CA GLU A 105 2.44 -9.54 -9.71
C GLU A 105 2.12 -8.56 -10.84
N GLY A 106 1.56 -7.41 -10.46
CA GLY A 106 1.11 -6.38 -11.40
C GLY A 106 2.07 -5.20 -11.51
N ASN A 107 2.01 -4.49 -12.64
CA ASN A 107 2.83 -3.31 -12.91
C ASN A 107 2.00 -2.01 -13.09
N GLU A 108 0.69 -2.07 -12.87
CA GLU A 108 -0.23 -0.94 -13.06
C GLU A 108 -0.40 -0.06 -11.81
N TRP A 109 0.05 -0.52 -10.64
CA TRP A 109 0.03 0.23 -9.38
C TRP A 109 0.66 1.64 -9.42
N PRO A 110 1.63 2.00 -10.29
CA PRO A 110 2.18 3.36 -10.32
C PRO A 110 1.12 4.43 -10.62
N GLU A 111 0.09 4.10 -11.40
CA GLU A 111 -1.01 5.03 -11.71
C GLU A 111 -1.88 5.29 -10.49
N TYR A 112 -2.22 4.24 -9.74
CA TYR A 112 -2.89 4.34 -8.45
C TYR A 112 -2.06 5.19 -7.46
N SER A 113 -0.78 4.89 -7.32
CA SER A 113 0.13 5.60 -6.41
C SER A 113 0.21 7.09 -6.74
N LYS A 114 0.29 7.45 -8.02
CA LYS A 114 0.33 8.85 -8.46
C LYS A 114 -0.96 9.59 -8.07
N LYS A 115 -2.13 8.99 -8.32
CA LYS A 115 -3.43 9.58 -7.95
C LYS A 115 -3.52 9.81 -6.43
N LEU A 116 -3.07 8.84 -5.64
CA LEU A 116 -3.15 8.91 -4.18
C LEU A 116 -2.16 9.92 -3.58
N TYR A 117 -0.96 10.01 -4.14
CA TYR A 117 0.05 10.98 -3.70
C TYR A 117 -0.47 12.42 -3.77
N PHE A 118 -1.13 12.80 -4.87
CA PHE A 118 -1.73 14.13 -4.98
C PHE A 118 -2.84 14.37 -3.95
N LYS A 119 -3.69 13.36 -3.69
CA LYS A 119 -4.72 13.45 -2.65
C LYS A 119 -4.13 13.60 -1.25
N LEU A 120 -3.00 12.96 -0.96
CA LEU A 120 -2.31 13.08 0.33
C LEU A 120 -1.61 14.44 0.53
N ALA A 121 -1.32 15.15 -0.55
CA ALA A 121 -0.68 16.47 -0.56
C ALA A 121 -1.67 17.65 -0.51
N THR A 122 -2.98 17.35 -0.53
CA THR A 122 -4.09 18.32 -0.47
C THR A 122 -4.65 18.39 0.94
#